data_AF-A0AAN8LIP3-F1
#
_entry.id   AF-A0AAN8LIP3-F1
#
_cell.length_a   1.000
_cell.length_b   1.000
_cell.length_c   1.000
_cell.angle_alpha   90.00
_cell.angle_beta   90.00
_cell.angle_gamma   90.00
#
_symmetry.space_group_name_H-M   'P 1'
#
loop_
_entity.id
_entity.type
_entity.pdbx_description
1 polymer ?
#
loop_
_entity_poly.entity_id
_entity_poly.type
_entity_poly.pdbx_seq_one_letter_code
_entity_poly.pdbx_strand_id
1 'polypeptide(L)'
;MVHLLGKLPSEECPKLLHRVVDGVCGREPPRMADYGDTWTLVEWMELLVSFSSLFRLTVGKKTPDEEVLASLADVGSGYGEAVLTVLRARREEIRQALVERTNNVSNSTLQDFDWQIKLALSSDKISSLQTLLNLSLDVKENGALKPLSVEMNREELQTLISSLEAANKVVLQLK
;
A
#
# COMPACT_ATOMS: atom_id res chain seq x y z
N MET A 1 11.59 -20.48 11.95
CA MET A 1 10.22 -19.98 11.63
C MET A 1 9.12 -20.65 12.47
N VAL A 2 8.63 -21.85 12.14
CA VAL A 2 7.39 -22.37 12.74
C VAL A 2 7.58 -22.96 14.15
N HIS A 3 8.77 -23.48 14.46
CA HIS A 3 9.13 -23.96 15.80
C HIS A 3 9.06 -22.86 16.88
N LEU A 4 9.17 -21.59 16.49
CA LEU A 4 9.08 -20.45 17.41
C LEU A 4 7.65 -20.24 17.92
N LEU A 5 6.62 -20.58 17.12
CA LEU A 5 5.23 -20.55 17.59
C LEU A 5 4.98 -21.58 18.70
N GLY A 6 5.70 -22.71 18.68
CA GLY A 6 5.59 -23.75 19.70
C GLY A 6 6.01 -23.31 21.10
N LYS A 7 6.68 -22.16 21.25
CA LYS A 7 6.98 -21.56 22.56
C LYS A 7 5.80 -20.80 23.17
N LEU A 8 4.78 -20.49 22.37
CA LEU A 8 3.57 -19.79 22.79
C LEU A 8 2.44 -20.81 23.01
N PRO A 9 1.56 -20.61 24.02
CA PRO A 9 0.33 -21.39 24.11
C PRO A 9 -0.49 -21.32 22.82
N SER A 10 -1.08 -22.44 22.41
CA SER A 10 -1.85 -22.54 21.15
C SER A 10 -3.02 -21.55 21.08
N GLU A 11 -3.60 -21.16 22.22
CA GLU A 11 -4.72 -20.23 22.32
C GLU A 11 -4.33 -18.77 22.02
N GLU A 12 -3.08 -18.37 22.32
CA GLU A 12 -2.57 -17.01 22.06
C GLU A 12 -1.98 -16.88 20.64
N CYS A 13 -1.75 -18.00 19.95
CA CYS A 13 -1.19 -18.03 18.59
C CYS A 13 -2.01 -17.21 17.58
N PRO A 14 -3.35 -17.38 17.45
CA PRO A 14 -4.15 -16.58 16.53
C PRO A 14 -4.03 -15.07 16.78
N LYS A 15 -3.97 -14.67 18.05
CA LYS A 15 -3.87 -13.26 18.45
C LYS A 15 -2.53 -12.65 18.05
N LEU A 16 -1.41 -13.35 18.29
CA LEU A 16 -0.10 -12.92 17.80
C LEU A 16 -0.10 -12.80 16.27
N LEU A 17 -0.61 -13.81 15.57
CA LEU A 17 -0.66 -13.82 14.11
C LEU A 17 -1.51 -12.67 13.54
N HIS A 18 -2.66 -12.35 14.14
CA HIS A 18 -3.45 -11.17 13.77
C HIS A 18 -2.66 -9.87 13.92
N ARG A 19 -1.88 -9.73 15.00
CA ARG A 19 -1.02 -8.55 15.20
C ARG A 19 0.12 -8.51 14.18
N VAL A 20 0.69 -9.66 13.80
CA VAL A 20 1.67 -9.71 12.70
C VAL A 20 1.04 -9.23 11.40
N VAL A 21 -0.19 -9.64 11.10
CA VAL A 21 -0.95 -9.15 9.94
C VAL A 21 -1.23 -7.65 10.04
N ASP A 22 -1.54 -7.12 11.22
CA ASP A 22 -1.67 -5.66 11.41
C ASP A 22 -0.39 -4.93 10.95
N GLY A 23 0.79 -5.43 11.33
CA GLY A 23 2.07 -4.92 10.83
C GLY A 23 2.25 -5.06 9.31
N VAL A 24 1.80 -6.16 8.71
CA VAL A 24 1.79 -6.35 7.24
C VAL A 24 0.90 -5.31 6.56
N CYS A 25 -0.23 -4.95 7.18
CA CYS A 25 -1.19 -3.97 6.70
C CYS A 25 -0.85 -2.52 7.07
N GLY A 26 0.35 -2.24 7.58
CA GLY A 26 0.81 -0.89 7.92
C GLY A 26 0.25 -0.32 9.23
N ARG A 27 -0.40 -1.15 10.05
CA ARG A 27 -0.82 -0.82 11.42
C ARG A 27 0.28 -1.20 12.41
N GLU A 28 0.03 -0.97 13.70
CA GLU A 28 1.02 -1.24 14.74
C GLU A 28 1.33 -2.75 14.87
N PRO A 29 2.59 -3.19 14.68
CA PRO A 29 2.99 -4.60 14.83
C PRO A 29 2.94 -5.05 16.31
N PRO A 30 3.02 -6.35 16.60
CA PRO A 30 3.09 -6.83 17.97
C PRO A 30 4.38 -6.34 18.65
N ARG A 31 4.30 -6.07 19.95
CA ARG A 31 5.45 -5.64 20.75
C ARG A 31 6.00 -6.85 21.50
N MET A 32 7.32 -7.00 21.51
CA MET A 32 7.99 -8.09 22.23
C MET A 32 7.63 -8.10 23.73
N ALA A 33 7.49 -6.90 24.33
CA ALA A 33 7.16 -6.73 25.74
C ALA A 33 5.81 -7.36 26.15
N ASP A 34 4.88 -7.53 25.21
CA ASP A 34 3.57 -8.15 25.47
C ASP A 34 3.69 -9.67 25.72
N TYR A 35 4.85 -10.27 25.42
CA TYR A 35 5.11 -11.71 25.49
C TYR A 35 6.22 -12.09 26.48
N GLY A 36 6.67 -11.14 27.31
CA GLY A 36 7.71 -11.37 28.32
C GLY A 36 9.01 -11.95 27.73
N ASP A 37 9.59 -12.93 28.42
CA ASP A 37 10.87 -13.56 28.04
C ASP A 37 10.71 -14.81 27.15
N THR A 38 9.57 -14.97 26.48
CA THR A 38 9.26 -16.17 25.65
C THR A 38 10.26 -16.38 24.50
N TRP A 39 10.77 -15.29 23.94
CA TRP A 39 11.74 -15.29 22.86
C TRP A 39 12.92 -14.39 23.17
N THR A 40 14.09 -14.74 22.63
CA THR A 40 15.19 -13.76 22.53
C THR A 40 14.87 -12.71 21.45
N LEU A 41 15.58 -11.57 21.45
CA LEU A 41 15.39 -10.54 20.42
C LEU A 41 15.58 -11.09 19.00
N VAL A 42 16.56 -11.98 18.81
CA VAL A 42 16.85 -12.60 17.50
C VAL A 42 15.70 -13.51 17.06
N GLU A 43 15.21 -14.36 17.96
CA GLU A 43 14.06 -15.23 17.69
C GLU A 43 12.79 -14.42 17.41
N TRP A 44 12.57 -13.34 18.15
CA TRP A 44 11.44 -12.44 17.94
C TRP A 44 11.48 -11.81 16.54
N MET A 45 12.64 -11.28 16.14
CA MET A 45 12.83 -10.73 14.80
C MET A 45 12.63 -11.79 13.71
N GLU A 46 13.19 -12.99 13.91
CA GLU A 46 13.01 -14.10 12.96
C GLU A 46 11.54 -14.45 12.82
N LEU A 47 10.79 -14.56 13.92
CA LEU A 47 9.35 -14.84 13.92
C LEU A 47 8.59 -13.78 13.11
N LEU A 48 8.79 -12.50 13.42
CA LEU A 48 8.07 -11.42 12.75
C LEU A 48 8.38 -11.37 11.25
N VAL A 49 9.65 -11.44 10.87
CA VAL A 49 10.08 -11.41 9.46
C VAL A 49 9.50 -12.59 8.71
N SER A 50 9.58 -13.77 9.31
CA SER A 50 9.13 -15.02 8.74
C SER A 50 7.63 -15.03 8.45
N PHE A 51 6.79 -14.77 9.46
CA PHE A 51 5.34 -14.79 9.30
C PHE A 51 4.84 -13.63 8.44
N SER A 52 5.44 -12.44 8.55
CA SER A 52 5.12 -11.34 7.64
C SER A 52 5.41 -11.70 6.20
N SER A 53 6.52 -12.40 5.93
CA SER A 53 6.89 -12.84 4.58
C SER A 53 5.95 -13.92 4.08
N LEU A 54 5.58 -14.88 4.93
CA LEU A 54 4.59 -15.92 4.62
C LEU A 54 3.26 -15.29 4.19
N PHE A 55 2.65 -14.44 5.02
CA PHE A 55 1.37 -13.79 4.70
C PHE A 55 1.41 -13.01 3.38
N ARG A 56 2.50 -12.25 3.15
CA ARG A 56 2.67 -11.48 1.91
C ARG A 56 2.81 -12.40 0.69
N LEU A 57 3.63 -13.44 0.80
CA LEU A 57 3.92 -14.35 -0.31
C LEU A 57 2.68 -15.15 -0.69
N THR A 58 1.99 -15.71 0.30
CA THR A 58 0.80 -16.54 0.12
C THR A 58 -0.33 -15.75 -0.53
N VAL A 59 -0.62 -14.53 -0.05
CA VAL A 59 -1.66 -13.68 -0.64
C VAL A 59 -1.23 -13.14 -2.02
N GLY A 60 0.02 -12.70 -2.15
CA GLY A 60 0.54 -12.13 -3.40
C GLY A 60 0.63 -13.14 -4.55
N LYS A 61 1.05 -14.37 -4.28
CA LYS A 61 1.13 -15.45 -5.27
C LYS A 61 -0.16 -16.26 -5.43
N LYS A 62 -1.17 -15.98 -4.61
CA LYS A 62 -2.42 -16.78 -4.53
C LYS A 62 -2.14 -18.27 -4.27
N THR A 63 -1.16 -18.56 -3.42
CA THR A 63 -0.77 -19.93 -3.05
C THR A 63 -1.97 -20.67 -2.45
N PRO A 64 -2.24 -21.93 -2.85
CA PRO A 64 -3.32 -22.74 -2.30
C PRO A 64 -3.06 -23.15 -0.85
N ASP A 65 -4.14 -23.35 -0.09
CA ASP A 65 -4.06 -23.63 1.35
C ASP A 65 -3.30 -24.93 1.66
N GLU A 66 -3.37 -25.96 0.79
CA GLU A 66 -2.62 -27.21 1.00
C GLU A 66 -1.10 -27.00 0.94
N GLU A 67 -0.63 -26.13 0.04
CA GLU A 67 0.80 -25.81 -0.10
C GLU A 67 1.28 -24.99 1.10
N VAL A 68 0.43 -24.11 1.63
CA VAL A 68 0.71 -23.37 2.87
C VAL A 68 0.83 -24.35 4.04
N LEU A 69 -0.10 -25.28 4.21
CA LEU A 69 -0.02 -26.30 5.26
C LEU A 69 1.20 -27.20 5.11
N ALA A 70 1.55 -27.60 3.88
CA ALA A 70 2.74 -28.39 3.62
C ALA A 70 4.02 -27.66 4.06
N SER A 71 4.09 -26.34 3.86
CA SER A 71 5.20 -25.51 4.33
C SER A 71 5.28 -25.36 5.86
N LEU A 72 4.20 -25.73 6.56
CA LEU A 72 4.05 -25.67 8.02
C LEU A 72 4.03 -27.07 8.68
N ALA A 73 4.24 -28.14 7.90
CA ALA A 73 4.06 -29.53 8.33
C ALA A 73 5.01 -29.98 9.45
N ASP A 74 6.12 -29.27 9.67
CA ASP A 74 7.11 -29.57 10.72
C ASP A 74 6.61 -29.28 12.16
N VAL A 75 5.37 -28.79 12.34
CA VAL A 75 4.83 -28.43 13.65
C VAL A 75 3.47 -29.08 13.89
N GLY A 76 3.23 -29.47 15.15
CA GLY A 76 2.01 -30.17 15.58
C GLY A 76 0.71 -29.53 15.08
N SER A 77 -0.30 -30.38 14.92
CA SER A 77 -1.54 -30.14 14.15
C SER A 77 -2.38 -28.91 14.48
N GLY A 78 -2.07 -28.13 15.52
CA GLY A 78 -2.82 -26.93 15.91
C GLY A 78 -2.29 -25.60 15.34
N TYR A 79 -0.98 -25.46 15.12
CA TYR A 79 -0.40 -24.16 14.74
C TYR A 79 -0.61 -23.83 13.25
N GLY A 80 -0.53 -24.84 12.38
CA GLY A 80 -0.81 -24.66 10.95
C GLY A 80 -2.24 -24.18 10.68
N GLU A 81 -3.22 -24.74 11.41
CA GLU A 81 -4.62 -24.34 11.29
C GLU A 81 -4.89 -22.92 11.80
N ALA A 82 -4.20 -22.51 12.88
CA ALA A 82 -4.26 -21.13 13.37
C ALA A 82 -3.74 -20.14 12.31
N VAL A 83 -2.64 -20.46 11.63
CA VAL A 83 -2.09 -19.63 10.53
C VAL A 83 -3.08 -19.55 9.36
N LEU A 84 -3.66 -20.67 8.92
CA LEU A 84 -4.65 -20.67 7.85
C LEU A 84 -5.91 -19.87 8.22
N THR A 85 -6.39 -20.02 9.46
CA THR A 85 -7.57 -19.30 9.93
C THR A 85 -7.37 -17.79 9.85
N VAL A 86 -6.23 -17.30 10.35
CA VAL A 86 -5.87 -15.87 10.28
C VAL A 86 -5.68 -15.41 8.84
N LEU A 87 -4.99 -16.20 8.02
CA LEU A 87 -4.77 -15.91 6.59
C LEU A 87 -6.10 -15.75 5.85
N ARG A 88 -7.04 -16.69 6.02
CA ARG A 88 -8.36 -16.66 5.38
C ARG A 88 -9.16 -15.44 5.84
N ALA A 89 -9.20 -15.17 7.14
CA ALA A 89 -9.96 -14.07 7.72
C ALA A 89 -9.45 -12.69 7.26
N ARG A 90 -8.13 -12.54 7.07
CA ARG A 90 -7.49 -11.25 6.76
C ARG A 90 -6.98 -11.15 5.31
N ARG A 91 -7.36 -12.08 4.43
CA ARG A 91 -6.84 -12.17 3.05
C ARG A 91 -7.02 -10.88 2.25
N GLU A 92 -8.21 -10.31 2.30
CA GLU A 92 -8.52 -9.07 1.56
C GLU A 92 -7.78 -7.86 2.11
N GLU A 93 -7.61 -7.75 3.42
CA GLU A 93 -6.82 -6.67 4.02
C GLU A 93 -5.34 -6.75 3.62
N ILE A 94 -4.77 -7.95 3.62
CA ILE A 94 -3.39 -8.18 3.17
C ILE A 94 -3.27 -7.85 1.68
N ARG A 95 -4.22 -8.30 0.85
CA ARG A 95 -4.24 -8.01 -0.59
C ARG A 95 -4.29 -6.51 -0.84
N GLN A 96 -5.17 -5.80 -0.15
CA GLN A 96 -5.30 -4.35 -0.26
C GLN A 96 -4.01 -3.65 0.14
N ALA A 97 -3.40 -4.03 1.27
CA ALA A 97 -2.12 -3.46 1.70
C ALA A 97 -0.98 -3.73 0.71
N LEU A 98 -0.94 -4.90 0.06
CA LEU A 98 0.05 -5.21 -0.98
C LEU A 98 -0.16 -4.36 -2.25
N VAL A 99 -1.42 -4.15 -2.66
CA VAL A 99 -1.77 -3.28 -3.79
C VAL A 99 -1.40 -1.83 -3.47
N GLU A 100 -1.79 -1.32 -2.29
CA GLU A 100 -1.43 0.02 -1.83
C GLU A 100 0.07 0.21 -1.72
N ARG A 101 0.81 -0.80 -1.25
CA ARG A 101 2.28 -0.73 -1.19
C ARG A 101 2.89 -0.69 -2.59
N THR A 102 2.36 -1.46 -3.54
CA THR A 102 2.80 -1.44 -4.94
C THR A 102 2.46 -0.10 -5.60
N ASN A 103 1.28 0.45 -5.31
CA ASN A 103 0.87 1.77 -5.79
C ASN A 103 1.66 2.89 -5.12
N ASN A 104 2.05 2.76 -3.85
CA ASN A 104 2.95 3.70 -3.17
C ASN A 104 4.39 3.64 -3.69
N VAL A 105 4.80 2.60 -4.44
CA VAL A 105 6.04 2.65 -5.23
C VAL A 105 5.90 3.66 -6.39
N SER A 106 4.66 3.95 -6.81
CA SER A 106 4.35 5.12 -7.64
C SER A 106 4.23 6.32 -6.71
N ASN A 107 5.36 7.01 -6.51
CA ASN A 107 5.55 7.98 -5.42
C ASN A 107 4.55 9.13 -5.35
N SER A 108 3.68 9.35 -6.34
CA SER A 108 2.73 10.45 -6.38
C SER A 108 1.35 10.01 -6.90
N THR A 109 0.29 10.40 -6.18
CA THR A 109 -1.11 10.22 -6.61
C THR A 109 -1.85 11.54 -6.51
N LEU A 110 -2.57 11.93 -7.57
CA LEU A 110 -3.44 13.11 -7.55
C LEU A 110 -4.66 12.83 -6.65
N GLN A 111 -4.90 13.69 -5.66
CA GLN A 111 -6.01 13.58 -4.71
C GLN A 111 -7.15 14.52 -5.08
N ASP A 112 -6.82 15.77 -5.41
CA ASP A 112 -7.80 16.80 -5.72
C ASP A 112 -7.25 17.78 -6.78
N PHE A 113 -8.14 18.49 -7.46
CA PHE A 113 -7.78 19.57 -8.36
C PHE A 113 -8.82 20.70 -8.34
N ASP A 114 -8.33 21.94 -8.44
CA ASP A 114 -9.16 23.13 -8.59
C ASP A 114 -8.57 24.05 -9.66
N TRP A 115 -9.38 24.95 -10.21
CA TRP A 115 -8.95 25.84 -11.28
C TRP A 115 -9.59 27.22 -11.19
N GLN A 116 -8.86 28.21 -11.70
CA GLN A 116 -9.33 29.59 -11.79
C GLN A 116 -8.87 30.23 -13.09
N ILE A 117 -9.68 31.13 -13.63
CA ILE A 117 -9.36 31.92 -14.82
C ILE A 117 -8.92 33.32 -14.38
N LYS A 118 -7.79 33.78 -14.92
CA LYS A 118 -7.23 35.11 -14.67
C LYS A 118 -7.17 35.92 -15.97
N LEU A 119 -7.48 37.20 -15.88
CA LEU A 119 -7.18 38.19 -16.92
C LEU A 119 -5.88 38.89 -16.55
N ALA A 120 -4.84 38.70 -17.36
CA ALA A 120 -3.53 39.30 -17.16
C ALA A 120 -3.18 40.24 -18.32
N LEU A 121 -2.32 41.23 -18.06
CA LEU A 121 -1.73 42.03 -19.12
C LEU A 121 -0.70 41.20 -19.87
N SER A 122 -0.69 41.31 -21.20
CA SER A 122 0.28 40.63 -22.05
C SER A 122 1.66 41.22 -21.82
N SER A 123 2.67 40.37 -21.60
CA SER A 123 4.05 40.84 -21.44
C SER A 123 4.69 41.27 -22.76
N ASP A 124 4.17 40.78 -23.89
CA ASP A 124 4.67 40.97 -25.26
C ASP A 124 3.95 42.10 -26.02
N LYS A 125 2.81 42.57 -25.51
CA LYS A 125 1.99 43.62 -26.12
C LYS A 125 1.47 44.55 -25.04
N ILE A 126 1.96 45.79 -25.07
CA ILE A 126 1.71 46.88 -24.08
C ILE A 126 0.21 47.17 -23.86
N SER A 127 -0.69 46.66 -24.70
CA SER A 127 -2.14 46.95 -24.66
C SER A 127 -3.08 45.75 -24.86
N SER A 128 -2.62 44.49 -24.77
CA SER A 128 -3.53 43.34 -24.84
C SER A 128 -3.76 42.67 -23.49
N LEU A 129 -5.01 42.27 -23.24
CA LEU A 129 -5.37 41.37 -22.14
C LEU A 129 -5.29 39.94 -22.64
N GLN A 130 -4.65 39.07 -21.87
CA GLN A 130 -4.61 37.63 -22.08
C GLN A 130 -5.40 36.92 -20.98
N THR A 131 -6.09 35.84 -21.37
CA THR A 131 -6.80 34.97 -20.43
C THR A 131 -5.92 33.77 -20.13
N LEU A 132 -5.61 33.56 -18.87
CA LEU A 132 -4.79 32.45 -18.38
C LEU A 132 -5.60 31.56 -17.44
N LEU A 133 -5.36 30.26 -17.48
CA LEU A 133 -5.88 29.31 -16.50
C LEU A 133 -4.79 29.05 -15.46
N ASN A 134 -5.14 29.10 -14.18
CA ASN A 134 -4.31 28.55 -13.12
C ASN A 134 -4.97 27.27 -12.59
N LEU A 135 -4.27 26.15 -12.75
CA LEU A 135 -4.66 24.83 -12.29
C LEU A 135 -3.89 24.51 -11.00
N SER A 136 -4.63 24.15 -9.95
CA SER A 136 -4.10 23.68 -8.68
C SER A 136 -4.33 22.18 -8.54
N LEU A 137 -3.30 21.44 -8.16
CA LEU A 137 -3.29 19.99 -8.03
C LEU A 137 -2.77 19.62 -6.64
N ASP A 138 -3.55 18.88 -5.88
CA ASP A 138 -3.12 18.32 -4.60
C ASP A 138 -2.62 16.90 -4.81
N VAL A 139 -1.30 16.73 -4.73
CA VAL A 139 -0.64 15.46 -5.00
C VAL A 139 -0.17 14.86 -3.68
N LYS A 140 -0.60 13.64 -3.37
CA LYS A 140 -0.06 12.87 -2.26
C LYS A 140 1.22 12.20 -2.70
N GLU A 141 2.34 12.69 -2.17
CA GLU A 141 3.69 12.19 -2.42
C GLU A 141 4.31 11.65 -1.13
N ASN A 142 4.70 10.37 -1.10
CA ASN A 142 5.25 9.72 0.10
C ASN A 142 4.39 9.88 1.37
N GLY A 143 3.07 9.93 1.22
CA GLY A 143 2.12 10.12 2.32
C GLY A 143 1.87 11.58 2.72
N ALA A 144 2.66 12.53 2.23
CA ALA A 144 2.46 13.97 2.44
C ALA A 144 1.66 14.59 1.29
N LEU A 145 0.75 15.52 1.60
CA LEU A 145 0.04 16.29 0.58
C LEU A 145 0.93 17.44 0.11
N LYS A 146 1.12 17.55 -1.21
CA LYS A 146 1.94 18.56 -1.86
C LYS A 146 1.11 19.31 -2.91
N PRO A 147 0.82 20.60 -2.68
CA PRO A 147 0.11 21.41 -3.67
C PRO A 147 1.05 21.78 -4.82
N LEU A 148 0.56 21.68 -6.05
CA LEU A 148 1.22 22.11 -7.27
C LEU A 148 0.29 23.10 -8.00
N SER A 149 0.83 24.23 -8.44
CA SER A 149 0.09 25.21 -9.23
C SER A 149 0.79 25.42 -10.57
N VAL A 150 0.02 25.36 -11.65
CA VAL A 150 0.48 25.55 -13.02
C VAL A 150 -0.40 26.61 -13.68
N GLU A 151 0.23 27.62 -14.28
CA GLU A 151 -0.47 28.63 -15.07
C GLU A 151 -0.24 28.35 -16.55
N MET A 152 -1.31 28.41 -17.35
CA MET A 152 -1.32 27.99 -18.74
C MET A 152 -2.17 28.94 -19.60
N ASN A 153 -1.77 29.14 -20.84
CA ASN A 153 -2.64 29.72 -21.87
C ASN A 153 -3.59 28.65 -22.45
N ARG A 154 -4.42 29.06 -23.42
CA ARG A 154 -5.41 28.18 -24.05
C ARG A 154 -4.75 27.03 -24.80
N GLU A 155 -3.66 27.31 -25.51
CA GLU A 155 -2.95 26.34 -26.36
C GLU A 155 -2.25 25.27 -25.53
N GLU A 156 -1.63 25.67 -24.41
CA GLU A 156 -1.01 24.78 -23.43
C GLU A 156 -2.05 23.89 -22.74
N LEU A 157 -3.20 24.46 -22.33
CA LEU A 157 -4.31 23.70 -21.77
C LEU A 157 -4.83 22.65 -22.77
N GLN A 158 -5.01 23.03 -24.04
CA GLN A 158 -5.48 22.11 -25.07
C GLN A 158 -4.49 20.95 -25.28
N THR A 159 -3.19 21.25 -25.19
CA THR A 159 -2.13 20.25 -25.28
C THR A 159 -2.19 19.29 -24.09
N LEU A 160 -2.34 19.81 -22.86
CA LEU A 160 -2.49 19.01 -21.65
C LEU A 160 -3.68 18.05 -21.74
N ILE A 161 -4.86 18.55 -22.14
CA ILE A 161 -6.07 17.75 -22.32
C ILE A 161 -5.82 16.63 -23.34
N SER A 162 -5.23 16.97 -24.49
CA SER A 162 -4.95 16.00 -25.55
C SER A 162 -4.00 14.89 -25.09
N SER A 163 -2.98 15.23 -24.30
CA SER A 163 -2.06 14.25 -23.69
C SER A 163 -2.76 13.32 -22.70
N LEU A 164 -3.63 13.87 -21.84
CA LEU A 164 -4.39 13.07 -20.86
C LEU A 164 -5.40 12.13 -21.54
N GLU A 165 -6.08 12.59 -22.59
CA GLU A 165 -6.98 11.75 -23.38
C GLU A 165 -6.25 10.61 -24.08
N ALA A 166 -5.06 10.88 -24.65
CA ALA A 166 -4.23 9.86 -25.27
C ALA A 166 -3.78 8.80 -24.26
N ALA A 167 -3.34 9.21 -23.06
CA ALA A 167 -2.99 8.31 -21.97
C ALA A 167 -4.20 7.46 -21.54
N ASN A 168 -5.39 8.08 -21.39
CA ASN A 168 -6.61 7.37 -21.01
C ASN A 168 -7.02 6.31 -22.05
N LYS A 169 -6.86 6.61 -23.35
CA LYS A 169 -7.11 5.62 -24.41
C LYS A 169 -6.23 4.37 -24.27
N VAL A 170 -4.95 4.53 -23.95
CA VAL A 170 -4.04 3.40 -23.71
C VAL A 170 -4.48 2.60 -22.48
N VAL A 171 -4.84 3.27 -21.38
CA VAL A 171 -5.32 2.61 -20.16
C VAL A 171 -6.58 1.78 -20.42
N LEU A 172 -7.51 2.29 -21.23
CA LEU A 172 -8.74 1.57 -21.60
C LEU A 172 -8.48 0.34 -22.47
N GLN A 173 -7.40 0.32 -23.26
CA GLN A 173 -7.01 -0.84 -24.07
C GLN A 173 -6.31 -1.93 -23.25
N LEU A 174 -5.77 -1.58 -22.08
CA LEU A 174 -5.11 -2.50 -21.16
C LEU A 174 -6.08 -3.16 -20.16
N LYS A 175 -7.32 -2.67 -20.09
CA LYS A 175 -8.41 -3.28 -19.31
C LYS A 175 -9.09 -4.39 -20.09
#